data_AF-A0A6P0Z0Y9-F1
#
_entry.id   AF-A0A6P0Z0Y9-F1
#
_cell.length_a   1.000
_cell.length_b   1.000
_cell.length_c   1.000
_cell.angle_alpha   90.00
_cell.angle_beta   90.00
_cell.angle_gamma   90.00
#
_symmetry.space_group_name_H-M   'P 1'
#
loop_
_entity.id
_entity.type
_entity.pdbx_description
1 polymer ?
#
loop_
_entity_poly.entity_id
_entity_poly.type
_entity_poly.pdbx_seq_one_letter_code
_entity_poly.pdbx_strand_id
1 'polypeptide(L)'
;MTRRSLISENLVKMAVVSPLLELAGFYSRDVQVRDEVPIEISGRDEDTLYRGRIDILVFREKLWVVVIESKHSEFSLNKAMPQGLAYMLASPRVSAELPQDTFGLLTNGSDFRFLKVTHQKKPSYSVSPIFSLVDPRNDLYTVLQILKVITQKILGSSGN
;
A
#
# COMPACT_ATOMS: atom_id res chain seq x y z
N MET A 1 -19.33 -26.29 -13.32
CA MET A 1 -18.30 -26.83 -12.40
C MET A 1 -17.13 -25.85 -12.42
N THR A 2 -16.64 -25.21 -11.37
CA THR A 2 -16.97 -25.16 -9.94
C THR A 2 -16.45 -23.80 -9.46
N ARG A 3 -17.35 -22.96 -8.94
CA ARG A 3 -17.09 -21.59 -8.48
C ARG A 3 -16.32 -21.66 -7.14
N ARG A 4 -15.00 -21.83 -7.18
CA ARG A 4 -14.12 -21.57 -6.02
C ARG A 4 -13.71 -20.09 -6.03
N SER A 5 -14.68 -19.23 -5.76
CA SER A 5 -14.43 -17.82 -5.40
C SER A 5 -14.15 -17.77 -3.90
N LEU A 6 -13.02 -18.31 -3.46
CA LEU A 6 -12.65 -18.23 -2.05
C LEU A 6 -11.93 -16.90 -1.86
N ILE A 7 -12.73 -15.94 -1.39
CA ILE A 7 -12.41 -14.54 -1.06
C ILE A 7 -12.21 -13.67 -2.30
N SER A 8 -13.31 -13.07 -2.77
CA SER A 8 -13.24 -11.98 -3.75
C SER A 8 -12.42 -10.84 -3.14
N GLU A 9 -11.36 -10.42 -3.79
CA GLU A 9 -10.93 -9.03 -3.97
C GLU A 9 -11.54 -7.96 -3.03
N ASN A 10 -12.83 -7.65 -3.21
CA ASN A 10 -13.54 -6.65 -2.42
C ASN A 10 -13.68 -7.05 -0.94
N LEU A 11 -13.79 -8.36 -0.67
CA LEU A 11 -13.81 -8.95 0.67
C LEU A 11 -12.45 -8.84 1.36
N VAL A 12 -11.30 -8.94 0.65
CA VAL A 12 -9.98 -8.73 1.28
C VAL A 12 -9.83 -7.27 1.74
N LYS A 13 -10.19 -6.33 0.86
CA LYS A 13 -10.20 -4.90 1.19
C LYS A 13 -11.12 -4.61 2.38
N MET A 14 -12.36 -5.09 2.33
CA MET A 14 -13.35 -4.86 3.39
C MET A 14 -13.05 -5.59 4.70
N ALA A 15 -12.51 -6.81 4.67
CA ALA A 15 -12.36 -7.63 5.86
C ALA A 15 -11.03 -7.41 6.60
N VAL A 16 -9.99 -6.92 5.91
CA VAL A 16 -8.64 -6.82 6.49
C VAL A 16 -8.07 -5.42 6.38
N VAL A 17 -7.99 -4.85 5.17
CA VAL A 17 -7.28 -3.59 4.94
C VAL A 17 -8.06 -2.40 5.49
N SER A 18 -9.35 -2.28 5.19
CA SER A 18 -10.19 -1.18 5.69
C SER A 18 -10.27 -1.11 7.22
N PRO A 19 -10.50 -2.22 7.96
CA PRO A 19 -10.47 -2.20 9.42
C PRO A 19 -9.13 -1.74 9.99
N LEU A 20 -8.00 -2.15 9.40
CA LEU A 20 -6.67 -1.70 9.83
C LEU A 20 -6.48 -0.20 9.64
N LEU A 21 -6.90 0.32 8.49
CA LEU A 21 -6.82 1.75 8.18
C LEU A 21 -7.73 2.58 9.11
N GLU A 22 -8.92 2.06 9.42
CA GLU A 22 -9.85 2.67 10.39
C GLU A 22 -9.25 2.72 11.79
N LEU A 23 -8.74 1.59 12.30
CA LEU A 23 -8.09 1.51 13.61
C LEU A 23 -6.82 2.37 13.71
N ALA A 24 -6.19 2.67 12.58
CA ALA A 24 -5.06 3.58 12.50
C ALA A 24 -5.46 5.06 12.42
N GLY A 25 -6.73 5.36 12.12
CA GLY A 25 -7.28 6.72 12.09
C GLY A 25 -7.36 7.36 10.69
N PHE A 26 -7.16 6.60 9.61
CA PHE A 26 -7.16 7.10 8.23
C PHE A 26 -8.53 7.51 7.67
N TYR A 27 -9.63 7.15 8.35
CA TYR A 27 -10.99 7.60 8.01
C TYR A 27 -11.51 8.71 8.93
N SER A 28 -10.63 9.33 9.73
CA SER A 28 -11.01 10.52 10.50
C SER A 28 -11.33 11.69 9.55
N ARG A 29 -12.18 12.64 9.99
CA ARG A 29 -12.63 13.79 9.18
C ARG A 29 -11.50 14.59 8.54
N ASP A 30 -10.33 14.55 9.15
CA ASP A 30 -9.17 15.30 8.71
C ASP A 30 -8.41 14.62 7.57
N VAL A 31 -8.69 13.36 7.22
CA VAL A 31 -7.95 12.63 6.19
C VAL A 31 -8.76 12.52 4.90
N GLN A 32 -8.33 13.23 3.86
CA GLN A 32 -8.90 13.07 2.52
C GLN A 32 -8.39 11.78 1.87
N VAL A 33 -9.32 10.97 1.38
CA VAL A 33 -9.06 9.72 0.64
C VAL A 33 -9.36 9.97 -0.84
N ARG A 34 -8.46 9.56 -1.72
CA ARG A 34 -8.71 9.48 -3.16
C ARG A 34 -8.47 8.06 -3.65
N ASP A 35 -9.47 7.51 -4.34
CA ASP A 35 -9.29 6.31 -5.15
C ASP A 35 -8.65 6.72 -6.48
N GLU A 36 -7.56 6.05 -6.86
CA GLU A 36 -7.03 6.14 -8.22
C GLU A 36 -7.58 5.03 -9.11
N VAL A 37 -7.55 5.27 -10.43
CA VAL A 37 -8.04 4.31 -11.43
C VAL A 37 -7.23 3.00 -11.30
N PRO A 38 -7.90 1.84 -11.13
CA PRO A 38 -7.22 0.56 -11.02
C PRO A 38 -6.34 0.30 -12.24
N ILE A 39 -5.12 -0.18 -12.01
CA ILE A 39 -4.18 -0.50 -13.10
C ILE A 39 -4.15 -1.99 -13.32
N GLU A 40 -4.43 -2.41 -14.56
CA GLU A 40 -4.16 -3.78 -14.98
C GLU A 40 -2.67 -3.98 -15.19
N ILE A 41 -2.12 -4.99 -14.53
CA ILE A 41 -0.73 -5.40 -14.68
C ILE A 41 -0.69 -6.75 -15.37
N SER A 42 0.18 -6.88 -16.37
CA SER A 42 0.44 -8.15 -17.04
C SER A 42 1.91 -8.49 -17.00
N GLY A 43 2.23 -9.72 -16.56
CA GLY A 43 3.57 -10.28 -16.60
C GLY A 43 3.60 -11.53 -17.47
N ARG A 44 4.75 -11.82 -18.07
CA ARG A 44 5.01 -13.11 -18.73
C ARG A 44 6.18 -13.76 -18.02
N ASP A 45 5.98 -14.98 -17.53
CA ASP A 45 7.07 -15.85 -17.08
C ASP A 45 6.99 -17.12 -17.90
N GLU A 46 8.12 -17.49 -18.51
CA GLU A 46 8.30 -18.61 -19.46
C GLU A 46 7.13 -18.79 -20.48
N ASP A 47 6.01 -19.42 -20.10
CA ASP A 47 4.82 -19.65 -20.95
C ASP A 47 3.48 -19.15 -20.37
N THR A 48 3.47 -18.47 -19.22
CA THR A 48 2.24 -18.04 -18.56
C THR A 48 2.07 -16.53 -18.59
N LEU A 49 0.91 -16.07 -19.09
CA LEU A 49 0.49 -14.67 -18.99
C LEU A 49 -0.25 -14.45 -17.67
N TYR A 50 0.36 -13.74 -16.75
CA TYR A 50 -0.26 -13.34 -15.49
C TYR A 50 -0.99 -12.03 -15.69
N ARG A 51 -2.20 -11.92 -15.15
CA ARG A 51 -2.95 -10.67 -15.04
C ARG A 51 -3.26 -10.42 -13.58
N GLY A 52 -2.92 -9.23 -13.10
CA GLY A 52 -3.29 -8.73 -11.79
C GLY A 52 -3.93 -7.36 -11.91
N ARG A 53 -4.51 -6.88 -10.80
CA ARG A 53 -4.99 -5.51 -10.66
C ARG A 53 -4.28 -4.85 -9.49
N ILE A 54 -3.98 -3.58 -9.63
CA ILE A 54 -3.49 -2.74 -8.54
C ILE A 54 -4.53 -1.68 -8.27
N ASP A 55 -5.00 -1.65 -7.03
CA ASP A 55 -5.83 -0.57 -6.53
C ASP A 55 -5.01 0.30 -5.60
N ILE A 56 -5.10 1.61 -5.79
CA ILE A 56 -4.30 2.58 -5.06
C ILE A 56 -5.24 3.52 -4.31
N LEU A 57 -5.10 3.54 -2.99
CA LEU A 57 -5.72 4.53 -2.12
C LEU A 57 -4.65 5.56 -1.74
N VAL A 58 -4.95 6.84 -1.94
CA VAL A 58 -4.06 7.93 -1.55
C VAL A 58 -4.68 8.73 -0.41
N PHE A 59 -3.95 8.82 0.69
CA PHE A 59 -4.35 9.58 1.89
C PHE A 59 -3.46 10.81 2.03
N ARG A 60 -4.07 12.01 1.98
CA ARG A 60 -3.39 13.31 2.15
C ARG A 60 -2.14 13.53 1.28
N GLU A 61 -2.02 12.85 0.13
CA GLU A 61 -0.81 12.91 -0.72
C GLU A 61 0.47 12.58 0.08
N LYS A 62 0.36 11.74 1.13
CA LYS A 62 1.48 11.35 2.02
C LYS A 62 1.51 9.87 2.38
N LEU A 63 0.40 9.17 2.23
CA LEU A 63 0.36 7.71 2.28
C LEU A 63 -0.30 7.16 1.01
N TRP A 64 0.38 6.21 0.37
CA TRP A 64 -0.08 5.43 -0.75
C TRP A 64 -0.31 4.01 -0.27
N VAL A 65 -1.56 3.56 -0.24
CA VAL A 65 -1.88 2.16 0.04
C VAL A 65 -2.14 1.49 -1.30
N VAL A 66 -1.21 0.63 -1.69
CA VAL A 66 -1.22 -0.13 -2.93
C VAL A 66 -1.68 -1.54 -2.59
N VAL A 67 -2.93 -1.83 -2.92
CA VAL A 67 -3.52 -3.15 -2.77
C VAL A 67 -3.32 -3.90 -4.08
N ILE A 68 -2.58 -5.00 -4.02
CA ILE A 68 -2.25 -5.85 -5.15
C ILE A 68 -3.21 -7.03 -5.13
N GLU A 69 -3.92 -7.18 -6.24
CA GLU A 69 -4.90 -8.22 -6.41
C GLU A 69 -4.41 -9.15 -7.50
N SER A 70 -4.03 -10.36 -7.09
CA SER A 70 -3.60 -11.40 -8.03
C SER A 70 -4.14 -12.74 -7.59
N LYS A 71 -4.63 -13.50 -8.58
CA LYS A 71 -5.05 -14.90 -8.41
C LYS A 71 -3.88 -15.88 -8.44
N HIS A 72 -2.68 -15.41 -8.79
CA HIS A 72 -1.48 -16.21 -8.91
C HIS A 72 -0.50 -15.85 -7.79
N SER A 73 -0.01 -16.88 -7.09
CA SER A 73 1.02 -16.80 -6.04
C SER A 73 2.32 -16.14 -6.49
N GLU A 74 2.53 -16.03 -7.80
CA GLU A 74 3.71 -15.40 -8.38
C GLU A 74 3.70 -13.87 -8.36
N PHE A 75 2.54 -13.25 -8.15
CA PHE A 75 2.44 -11.81 -7.92
C PHE A 75 2.74 -11.52 -6.45
N SER A 76 4.02 -11.62 -6.12
CA SER A 76 4.53 -11.22 -4.81
C SER A 76 4.56 -9.70 -4.68
N LEU A 77 4.56 -9.21 -3.44
CA LEU A 77 4.75 -7.78 -3.15
C LEU A 77 6.03 -7.22 -3.80
N ASN A 78 7.05 -8.05 -4.02
CA ASN A 78 8.28 -7.66 -4.71
C ASN A 78 8.05 -7.28 -6.18
N LYS A 79 7.20 -8.03 -6.91
CA LYS A 79 6.92 -7.74 -8.33
C LYS A 79 6.11 -6.45 -8.50
N ALA A 80 5.31 -6.07 -7.50
CA ALA A 80 4.51 -4.85 -7.52
C ALA A 80 5.25 -3.61 -6.99
N MET A 81 6.35 -3.80 -6.24
CA MET A 81 7.11 -2.70 -5.64
C MET A 81 7.62 -1.66 -6.64
N PRO A 82 8.19 -2.02 -7.81
CA PRO A 82 8.61 -1.03 -8.81
C PRO A 82 7.47 -0.11 -9.24
N GLN A 83 6.28 -0.67 -9.46
CA GLN A 83 5.09 0.10 -9.82
C GLN A 83 4.65 1.01 -8.67
N GLY A 84 4.57 0.49 -7.44
CA GLY A 84 4.22 1.29 -6.27
C GLY A 84 5.19 2.46 -6.03
N LEU A 85 6.49 2.22 -6.20
CA LEU A 85 7.52 3.28 -6.12
C LEU A 85 7.37 4.30 -7.24
N ALA A 86 7.07 3.88 -8.46
CA ALA A 86 6.83 4.79 -9.59
C ALA A 86 5.67 5.76 -9.29
N TYR A 87 4.57 5.26 -8.73
CA TYR A 87 3.45 6.12 -8.29
C TYR A 87 3.85 7.10 -7.20
N MET A 88 4.53 6.62 -6.15
CA MET A 88 4.97 7.48 -5.04
C MET A 88 5.95 8.58 -5.52
N LEU A 89 6.80 8.29 -6.50
CA LEU A 89 7.75 9.23 -7.09
C LEU A 89 7.09 10.20 -8.08
N ALA A 90 6.04 9.77 -8.79
CA ALA A 90 5.31 10.59 -9.75
C ALA A 90 4.30 11.53 -9.10
N SER A 91 4.03 11.40 -7.79
CA SER A 91 3.02 12.20 -7.11
C SER A 91 3.33 13.70 -7.21
N PRO A 92 2.43 14.51 -7.79
CA PRO A 92 2.61 15.95 -7.87
C PRO A 92 2.45 16.56 -6.48
N ARG A 93 3.39 17.42 -6.08
CA ARG A 93 3.45 18.21 -4.82
C ARG A 93 4.07 17.51 -3.61
N VAL A 94 5.38 17.30 -3.68
CA VAL A 94 6.22 17.73 -2.55
C VAL A 94 6.73 19.12 -2.93
N SER A 95 6.10 20.16 -2.38
CA SER A 95 6.50 21.56 -2.61
C SER A 95 8.00 21.70 -2.35
N ALA A 96 8.70 22.38 -3.26
CA ALA A 96 10.15 22.55 -3.31
C ALA A 96 10.80 23.18 -2.05
N GLU A 97 10.02 23.47 -1.02
CA GLU A 97 10.43 24.21 0.18
C GLU A 97 10.69 23.30 1.39
N LEU A 98 10.24 22.04 1.41
CA LEU A 98 10.66 21.05 2.42
C LEU A 98 10.70 19.62 1.85
N PRO A 99 11.75 18.82 2.14
CA PRO A 99 11.71 17.39 1.92
C PRO A 99 10.56 16.78 2.72
N GLN A 100 9.56 16.21 2.04
CA GLN A 100 8.51 15.46 2.71
C GLN A 100 8.71 13.97 2.41
N ASP A 101 8.83 13.18 3.47
CA ASP A 101 8.78 11.73 3.36
C ASP A 101 7.36 11.30 3.00
N THR A 102 7.28 10.38 2.05
CA THR A 102 6.04 9.74 1.60
C THR A 102 6.07 8.28 1.98
N PHE A 103 4.95 7.73 2.42
CA PHE A 103 4.86 6.36 2.93
C PHE A 103 4.04 5.50 1.99
N GLY A 104 4.45 4.26 1.79
CA GLY A 104 3.72 3.29 0.99
C GLY A 104 3.34 2.08 1.82
N LEU A 105 2.18 1.49 1.57
CA LEU A 105 1.83 0.15 2.02
C LEU A 105 1.52 -0.70 0.80
N LEU A 106 2.33 -1.73 0.54
CA LEU A 106 2.01 -2.79 -0.41
C LEU A 106 1.32 -3.93 0.34
N THR A 107 0.18 -4.42 -0.16
CA THR A 107 -0.49 -5.57 0.44
C THR A 107 -1.27 -6.40 -0.57
N ASN A 108 -1.34 -7.71 -0.35
CA ASN A 108 -2.24 -8.64 -1.04
C ASN A 108 -3.35 -9.18 -0.11
N GLY A 109 -3.49 -8.60 1.09
CA GLY A 109 -4.43 -9.05 2.12
C GLY A 109 -3.86 -9.96 3.19
N SER A 110 -2.91 -10.84 2.84
CA SER A 110 -2.23 -11.72 3.81
C SER A 110 -0.87 -11.19 4.22
N ASP A 111 -0.20 -10.46 3.32
CA ASP A 111 1.13 -9.92 3.53
C ASP A 111 1.12 -8.40 3.39
N PHE A 112 2.00 -7.75 4.14
CA PHE A 112 2.15 -6.30 4.20
C PHE A 112 3.62 -5.92 4.09
N ARG A 113 3.91 -4.90 3.29
CA ARG A 113 5.24 -4.31 3.20
C ARG A 113 5.16 -2.80 3.15
N PHE A 114 5.92 -2.14 4.01
CA PHE A 114 5.98 -0.69 4.05
C PHE A 114 7.14 -0.18 3.21
N LEU A 115 6.86 0.93 2.52
CA LEU A 115 7.81 1.71 1.76
C LEU A 115 7.91 3.09 2.40
N LYS A 116 9.09 3.71 2.30
CA LYS A 116 9.26 5.14 2.56
C LYS A 116 10.09 5.73 1.43
N VAL A 117 9.60 6.79 0.82
CA VAL A 117 10.32 7.56 -0.21
C VAL A 117 10.64 8.93 0.35
N THR A 118 11.92 9.28 0.33
CA THR A 118 12.41 10.59 0.75
C THR A 118 12.63 11.45 -0.49
N HIS A 119 11.82 12.50 -0.61
CA HIS A 119 11.85 13.44 -1.73
C HIS A 119 12.92 14.50 -1.50
N GLN A 120 14.07 14.30 -2.14
CA GLN A 120 15.22 15.20 -2.11
C GLN A 120 15.79 15.31 -3.54
N LYS A 121 16.82 16.15 -3.77
CA LYS A 121 17.45 16.34 -5.09
C LYS A 121 17.77 15.02 -5.82
N LYS A 122 18.14 13.97 -5.08
CA LYS A 122 18.21 12.59 -5.55
C LYS A 122 17.29 11.72 -4.68
N PRO A 123 16.08 11.36 -5.15
CA PRO A 123 15.14 10.56 -4.37
C PRO A 123 15.77 9.25 -3.90
N SER A 124 15.44 8.85 -2.69
CA SER A 124 15.82 7.55 -2.13
C SER A 124 14.61 6.88 -1.52
N TYR A 125 14.69 5.54 -1.38
CA TYR A 125 13.63 4.78 -0.73
C TYR A 125 14.20 3.74 0.21
N SER A 126 13.40 3.37 1.20
CA SER A 126 13.66 2.28 2.12
C SER A 126 12.45 1.36 2.21
N VAL A 127 12.70 0.09 2.53
CA VAL A 127 11.68 -0.96 2.56
C VAL A 127 11.71 -1.69 3.90
N SER A 128 10.55 -2.02 4.45
CA SER A 128 10.46 -2.90 5.61
C SER A 128 10.67 -4.37 5.22
N PRO A 129 10.85 -5.27 6.20
CA PRO A 129 10.53 -6.69 6.04
C PRO A 129 9.07 -6.89 5.59
N ILE A 130 8.75 -8.10 5.13
CA ILE A 130 7.37 -8.52 4.89
C ILE A 130 6.78 -8.97 6.23
N PHE A 131 5.60 -8.46 6.54
CA PHE A 131 4.79 -8.84 7.68
C PHE A 131 3.65 -9.73 7.18
N SER A 132 3.37 -10.84 7.85
CA SER A 132 2.38 -11.81 7.37
C SER A 132 1.34 -12.16 8.43
N LEU A 133 0.07 -12.26 8.03
CA LEU A 133 -1.02 -12.68 8.92
C LEU A 133 -1.06 -14.17 9.17
N VAL A 134 -0.42 -14.95 8.30
CA VAL A 134 -0.32 -16.41 8.46
C VAL A 134 0.88 -16.81 9.32
N ASP A 135 1.76 -15.85 9.65
CA ASP A 135 2.87 -16.09 10.58
C ASP A 135 2.33 -16.23 12.02
N PRO A 136 2.72 -17.29 12.76
CA PRO A 136 2.31 -17.51 14.14
C PRO A 136 2.66 -16.37 15.10
N ARG A 137 3.61 -15.50 14.73
CA ARG A 137 4.05 -14.34 15.53
C ARG A 137 3.04 -13.20 15.56
N ASN A 138 1.96 -13.29 14.77
CA ASN A 138 0.87 -12.31 14.69
C ASN A 138 1.39 -10.89 14.39
N ASP A 139 1.93 -10.71 13.19
CA ASP A 139 2.49 -9.43 12.74
C ASP A 139 1.43 -8.32 12.58
N LEU A 140 0.13 -8.64 12.70
CA LEU A 140 -0.97 -7.69 12.57
C LEU A 140 -0.83 -6.51 13.55
N TYR A 141 -0.39 -6.77 14.77
CA TYR A 141 -0.17 -5.71 15.77
C TYR A 141 0.95 -4.76 15.34
N THR A 142 2.04 -5.29 14.79
CA THR A 142 3.16 -4.50 14.27
C THR A 142 2.71 -3.66 13.07
N VAL A 143 1.94 -4.25 12.15
CA VAL A 143 1.35 -3.55 11.00
C VAL A 143 0.49 -2.38 11.48
N LEU A 144 -0.41 -2.61 12.44
CA LEU A 144 -1.27 -1.56 12.99
C LEU A 144 -0.46 -0.46 13.70
N GLN A 145 0.58 -0.83 14.45
CA GLN A 145 1.44 0.14 15.13
C GLN A 145 2.18 1.04 14.14
N ILE A 146 2.72 0.47 13.06
CA ILE A 146 3.38 1.24 12.00
C ILE A 146 2.37 2.19 11.34
N LEU A 147 1.16 1.72 11.01
CA LEU A 147 0.10 2.55 10.44
C LEU A 147 -0.28 3.73 11.35
N LYS A 148 -0.37 3.52 12.66
CA LYS A 148 -0.62 4.61 13.63
C LYS A 148 0.50 5.65 13.65
N VAL A 149 1.76 5.20 13.64
CA VAL A 149 2.92 6.12 13.58
C VAL A 149 2.92 6.93 12.28
N ILE A 150 2.61 6.30 11.15
CA ILE A 150 2.47 6.99 9.86
C ILE A 150 1.35 8.02 9.94
N THR A 151 0.17 7.65 10.46
CA THR A 151 -0.96 8.57 10.61
C THR A 151 -0.59 9.79 11.43
N GLN A 152 0.08 9.60 12.58
CA GLN A 152 0.56 10.70 13.42
C GLN A 152 1.53 11.63 12.68
N LYS A 153 2.46 11.09 11.87
CA LYS A 153 3.37 11.90 11.06
C LYS A 153 2.63 12.71 10.00
N ILE A 154 1.63 12.11 9.37
CA ILE A 154 0.82 12.76 8.33
C ILE A 154 -0.04 13.88 8.91
N LEU A 155 -0.70 13.62 10.05
CA LEU A 155 -1.57 14.60 10.72
C LEU A 155 -0.76 15.71 11.40
N GLY A 156 0.31 15.37 12.11
CA GLY A 156 1.18 16.32 12.84
C GLY A 156 1.98 17.25 11.94
N SER A 157 2.08 16.97 10.63
CA SER A 157 2.68 17.87 9.64
C SER A 157 1.75 19.02 9.21
N SER A 158 0.55 19.15 9.80
CA SER A 158 -0.45 20.19 9.45
C SER A 158 -0.39 21.44 10.34
N GLY A 159 0.63 21.57 11.19
CA GLY A 159 0.81 22.71 12.08
C GLY A 159 2.25 23.19 12.07
N ASN A 160 2.56 24.10 11.15
CA ASN A 160 3.49 25.21 11.33
C ASN A 160 3.30 26.22 10.20
#